data_AF-A0A5E4FPX8-F1
#
_entry.id   AF-A0A5E4FPX8-F1
#
_cell.length_a   1.000
_cell.length_b   1.000
_cell.length_c   1.000
_cell.angle_alpha   90.00
_cell.angle_beta   90.00
_cell.angle_gamma   90.00
#
_symmetry.space_group_name_H-M   'P 1'
#
loop_
_entity.id
_entity.type
_entity.pdbx_description
1 polymer ?
#
loop_
_entity_poly.entity_id
_entity_poly.type
_entity_poly.pdbx_seq_one_letter_code
_entity_poly.pdbx_strand_id
1 'polypeptide(L)'
;MMIAANKPPAFGLGPIDNCYGCCGYGRGPYHKRKLNSRTDQLLHLICGSGYLPEENKEKPLGEDAHFICHDAQTIGVEDGVGGWARKGVDAGEYARGLMNDAKKTATDITRSSAAAVDPRKVLREAYANNAGVQGSSTLRLASSASTRSVGPYTP
;
A
#
# COMPACT_ATOMS: atom_id res chain seq x y z
N MET A 1 -14.03 -2.84 -1.17
CA MET A 1 -14.63 -1.49 -1.03
C MET A 1 -14.27 -0.74 -2.30
N MET A 2 -15.23 -0.14 -3.01
CA MET A 2 -14.95 0.77 -4.13
C MET A 2 -14.72 2.17 -3.57
N ILE A 3 -13.72 2.87 -4.09
CA ILE A 3 -13.27 4.18 -3.61
C ILE A 3 -13.23 5.11 -4.81
N ALA A 4 -13.95 6.22 -4.76
CA ALA A 4 -14.04 7.18 -5.84
C ALA A 4 -13.62 8.57 -5.36
N ALA A 5 -12.96 9.34 -6.23
CA ALA A 5 -12.63 10.73 -5.99
C ALA A 5 -13.25 11.64 -7.07
N ASN A 6 -13.87 12.74 -6.61
CA ASN A 6 -14.39 13.82 -7.45
C ASN A 6 -13.68 15.13 -7.05
N LYS A 7 -13.13 15.89 -8.01
CA LYS A 7 -12.19 17.03 -7.82
C LYS A 7 -12.85 18.33 -7.31
N PRO A 8 -12.24 19.10 -6.37
CA PRO A 8 -11.66 20.45 -6.67
C PRO A 8 -10.41 20.84 -5.80
N PRO A 9 -9.83 22.06 -5.95
CA PRO A 9 -8.71 22.48 -6.82
C PRO A 9 -7.27 22.16 -6.30
N ALA A 10 -6.29 22.45 -7.17
CA ALA A 10 -4.92 21.90 -7.22
C ALA A 10 -3.86 22.59 -6.35
N PHE A 11 -2.81 21.85 -5.94
CA PHE A 11 -1.43 22.34 -5.79
C PHE A 11 -0.39 21.20 -5.90
N GLY A 12 0.66 21.46 -6.70
CA GLY A 12 2.02 20.95 -6.48
C GLY A 12 2.39 19.58 -7.05
N LEU A 13 2.96 19.55 -8.26
CA LEU A 13 3.69 18.39 -8.79
C LEU A 13 5.05 18.27 -8.07
N GLY A 14 5.20 17.25 -7.23
CA GLY A 14 6.48 16.76 -6.73
C GLY A 14 6.94 15.52 -7.52
N PRO A 15 8.25 15.23 -7.58
CA PRO A 15 8.77 14.07 -8.30
C PRO A 15 8.31 12.77 -7.63
N ILE A 16 7.81 11.83 -8.44
CA ILE A 16 7.22 10.57 -8.01
C ILE A 16 8.26 9.46 -8.22
N ASP A 17 9.03 9.17 -7.17
CA ASP A 17 10.04 8.12 -7.21
C ASP A 17 9.43 6.79 -6.74
N ASN A 18 9.24 5.86 -7.70
CA ASN A 18 9.13 4.42 -7.53
C ASN A 18 7.91 3.82 -6.78
N CYS A 19 7.01 3.18 -7.55
CA CYS A 19 6.95 1.71 -7.67
C CYS A 19 5.73 1.30 -8.52
N TYR A 20 5.92 1.03 -9.81
CA TYR A 20 4.91 0.34 -10.63
C TYR A 20 5.55 -0.91 -11.23
N GLY A 21 5.09 -2.08 -10.77
CA GLY A 21 5.58 -3.37 -11.25
C GLY A 21 6.92 -3.79 -10.66
N CYS A 22 6.97 -4.13 -9.37
CA CYS A 22 8.17 -4.76 -8.82
C CYS A 22 8.22 -6.24 -9.24
N CYS A 23 8.76 -6.54 -10.42
CA CYS A 23 9.53 -7.77 -10.63
C CYS A 23 10.86 -7.62 -9.87
N GLY A 24 10.77 -7.57 -8.54
CA GLY A 24 11.91 -7.32 -7.67
C GLY A 24 11.76 -8.13 -6.40
N TYR A 25 12.49 -9.25 -6.32
CA TYR A 25 12.77 -9.87 -5.04
C TYR A 25 13.37 -8.80 -4.11
N GLY A 26 12.67 -8.46 -3.03
CA GLY A 26 13.13 -7.48 -2.05
C GLY A 26 14.57 -7.78 -1.60
N ARG A 27 15.52 -7.04 -2.15
CA ARG A 27 16.93 -6.99 -1.70
C ARG A 27 17.14 -5.71 -0.88
N GLY A 28 16.31 -5.53 0.15
CA GLY A 28 16.66 -4.69 1.29
C GLY A 28 17.37 -5.57 2.33
N PRO A 29 18.26 -5.01 3.18
CA PRO A 29 18.91 -5.78 4.23
C PRO A 29 17.85 -6.31 5.22
N TYR A 30 17.53 -7.60 5.12
CA TYR A 30 16.76 -8.31 6.13
C TYR A 30 17.50 -8.18 7.47
N HIS A 31 17.06 -7.25 8.33
CA HIS A 31 17.53 -7.21 9.71
C HIS A 31 16.98 -8.45 10.42
N LYS A 32 17.76 -9.53 10.42
CA LYS A 32 17.53 -10.72 11.26
C LYS A 32 17.53 -10.27 12.72
N ARG A 33 16.36 -9.93 13.26
CA ARG A 33 16.19 -9.82 14.71
C ARG A 33 16.34 -11.22 15.30
N LYS A 34 17.31 -11.40 16.19
CA LYS A 34 17.49 -12.66 16.95
C LYS A 34 16.27 -12.81 17.87
N LEU A 35 15.33 -13.69 17.52
CA LEU A 35 14.17 -14.01 18.35
C LEU A 35 14.65 -14.88 19.53
N ASN A 36 14.63 -14.32 20.74
CA ASN A 36 14.91 -15.07 21.95
C ASN A 36 13.65 -15.79 22.46
N SER A 37 13.88 -16.90 23.14
CA SER A 37 13.01 -18.06 23.28
C SER A 37 11.64 -17.88 23.95
N ARG A 38 10.65 -18.58 23.38
CA ARG A 38 9.38 -19.13 23.94
C ARG A 38 8.19 -18.22 24.27
N THR A 39 8.28 -16.90 24.25
CA THR A 39 7.09 -16.01 24.44
C THR A 39 6.92 -14.92 23.38
N ASP A 40 7.68 -14.95 22.30
CA ASP A 40 7.63 -13.95 21.21
C ASP A 40 7.38 -14.66 19.88
N GLN A 41 6.17 -15.17 19.68
CA GLN A 41 5.75 -15.64 18.35
C GLN A 41 5.42 -14.43 17.48
N LEU A 42 6.47 -13.74 17.03
CA LEU A 42 6.38 -12.65 16.07
C LEU A 42 6.01 -13.22 14.70
N LEU A 43 4.77 -12.98 14.26
CA LEU A 43 4.33 -13.33 12.91
C LEU A 43 4.91 -12.34 11.91
N HIS A 44 5.78 -12.84 11.04
CA HIS A 44 6.41 -12.06 9.98
C HIS A 44 5.81 -12.39 8.61
N LEU A 45 5.30 -11.36 7.93
CA LEU A 45 4.81 -11.42 6.58
C LEU A 45 5.98 -11.29 5.59
N ILE A 46 6.25 -12.37 4.85
CA ILE A 46 7.19 -12.39 3.72
C ILE A 46 6.37 -12.34 2.44
N CYS A 47 6.55 -11.30 1.64
CA CYS A 47 5.78 -11.06 0.41
C CYS A 47 6.67 -10.89 -0.80
N GLY A 48 6.13 -11.27 -1.95
CA GLY A 48 6.59 -10.90 -3.28
C GLY A 48 5.39 -10.56 -4.16
N SER A 49 5.62 -9.90 -5.29
CA SER A 49 4.58 -9.57 -6.25
C SER A 49 5.06 -9.78 -7.68
N GLY A 50 4.09 -9.88 -8.60
CA GLY A 50 4.29 -9.88 -10.04
C GLY A 50 3.15 -9.09 -10.67
N TYR A 51 3.40 -8.45 -11.80
CA TYR A 51 2.42 -7.61 -12.47
C TYR A 51 2.44 -7.85 -13.97
N LEU A 52 1.28 -8.20 -14.53
CA LEU A 52 1.08 -8.48 -15.95
C LEU A 52 -0.09 -7.61 -16.43
N PRO A 53 0.17 -6.39 -16.92
CA PRO A 53 -0.89 -5.50 -17.39
C PRO A 53 -1.53 -6.03 -18.67
N GLU A 54 -2.77 -5.60 -18.93
CA GLU A 54 -3.41 -5.82 -20.23
C GLU A 54 -2.58 -5.18 -21.35
N GLU A 55 -2.54 -5.84 -22.52
CA GLU A 55 -1.83 -5.34 -23.69
C GLU A 55 -2.55 -4.13 -24.31
N ASN A 56 -2.30 -2.95 -23.74
CA ASN A 56 -2.81 -1.69 -24.24
C ASN A 56 -1.65 -0.70 -24.47
N LYS A 57 -1.42 -0.32 -25.73
CA LYS A 57 -0.34 0.62 -26.11
C LYS A 57 -0.52 2.01 -25.52
N GLU A 58 -1.76 2.44 -25.29
CA GLU A 58 -2.06 3.75 -24.70
C GLU A 58 -1.94 3.72 -23.16
N LYS A 59 -2.08 2.54 -22.55
CA LYS A 59 -2.00 2.32 -21.10
C LYS A 59 -1.05 1.17 -20.76
N PRO A 60 0.26 1.30 -21.04
CA PRO A 60 1.21 0.21 -20.84
C PRO A 60 1.41 -0.18 -19.37
N LEU A 61 1.00 0.68 -18.43
CA LEU A 61 1.06 0.42 -17.00
C LEU A 61 -0.20 -0.29 -16.45
N GLY A 62 -1.23 -0.51 -17.28
CA GLY A 62 -2.52 -1.06 -16.85
C GLY A 62 -3.32 -0.13 -15.92
N GLU A 63 -4.43 -0.65 -15.40
CA GLU A 63 -5.33 0.09 -14.49
C GLU A 63 -5.18 -0.34 -13.02
N ASP A 64 -4.41 -1.39 -12.77
CA ASP A 64 -4.16 -1.98 -11.46
C ASP A 64 -2.89 -1.41 -10.82
N ALA A 65 -2.79 -1.53 -9.49
CA ALA A 65 -1.62 -1.14 -8.73
C ALA A 65 -1.47 -2.00 -7.47
N HIS A 66 -0.27 -2.09 -6.93
CA HIS A 66 -0.04 -2.75 -5.65
C HIS A 66 1.15 -2.13 -4.92
N PHE A 67 1.23 -2.33 -3.60
CA PHE A 67 2.43 -2.05 -2.83
C PHE A 67 2.72 -3.16 -1.81
N ILE A 68 3.99 -3.25 -1.43
CA ILE A 68 4.48 -4.04 -0.30
C ILE A 68 5.31 -3.11 0.58
N CYS A 69 5.00 -3.06 1.88
CA CYS A 69 5.80 -2.37 2.88
C CYS A 69 6.24 -3.39 3.94
N HIS A 70 7.51 -3.81 3.86
CA HIS A 70 8.07 -4.81 4.78
C HIS A 70 8.14 -4.28 6.22
N ASP A 71 8.55 -3.03 6.43
CA ASP A 71 8.67 -2.46 7.78
C ASP A 71 7.31 -2.40 8.48
N ALA A 72 6.29 -1.95 7.75
CA ALA A 72 4.91 -1.88 8.21
C ALA A 72 4.18 -3.23 8.20
N GLN A 73 4.81 -4.29 7.68
CA GLN A 73 4.19 -5.61 7.45
C GLN A 73 2.82 -5.51 6.78
N THR A 74 2.71 -4.63 5.77
CA THR A 74 1.44 -4.26 5.13
C THR A 74 1.57 -4.37 3.62
N ILE A 75 0.54 -4.91 2.98
CA ILE A 75 0.41 -5.02 1.53
C ILE A 75 -0.92 -4.41 1.08
N GLY A 76 -0.94 -3.89 -0.15
CA GLY A 76 -2.12 -3.35 -0.78
C GLY A 76 -2.21 -3.72 -2.25
N VAL A 77 -3.43 -3.92 -2.74
CA VAL A 77 -3.73 -4.16 -4.16
C VAL A 77 -4.95 -3.34 -4.53
N GLU A 78 -4.86 -2.63 -5.65
CA GLU A 78 -5.93 -1.86 -6.26
C GLU A 78 -6.19 -2.30 -7.70
N ASP A 79 -7.47 -2.28 -8.04
CA ASP A 79 -8.02 -2.50 -9.38
C ASP A 79 -8.75 -1.24 -9.79
N GLY A 80 -8.20 -0.50 -10.77
CA GLY A 80 -8.76 0.73 -11.29
C GLY A 80 -10.02 0.48 -12.11
N VAL A 81 -11.08 1.28 -11.90
CA VAL A 81 -12.35 1.09 -12.60
C VAL A 81 -12.26 1.62 -14.05
N GLY A 82 -12.05 0.74 -15.02
CA GLY A 82 -11.91 1.10 -16.45
C GLY A 82 -13.07 1.87 -17.08
N GLY A 83 -14.25 1.92 -16.43
CA GLY A 83 -15.37 2.76 -16.85
C GLY A 83 -15.03 4.26 -16.98
N TRP A 84 -13.99 4.73 -16.28
CA TRP A 84 -13.47 6.10 -16.37
C TRP A 84 -12.90 6.46 -17.74
N ALA A 85 -12.50 5.47 -18.55
CA ALA A 85 -12.00 5.70 -19.91
C ALA A 85 -13.03 6.44 -20.79
N ARG A 86 -14.34 6.23 -20.58
CA ARG A 86 -15.41 6.94 -21.31
C ARG A 86 -15.43 8.45 -21.06
N LYS A 87 -14.78 8.90 -19.98
CA LYS A 87 -14.61 10.31 -19.60
C LYS A 87 -13.19 10.82 -19.88
N GLY A 88 -12.36 10.03 -20.58
CA GLY A 88 -10.96 10.36 -20.86
C GLY A 88 -10.06 10.34 -19.63
N VAL A 89 -10.43 9.59 -18.58
CA VAL A 89 -9.71 9.55 -17.30
C VAL A 89 -8.99 8.21 -17.17
N ASP A 90 -7.71 8.24 -16.80
CA ASP A 90 -6.93 7.04 -16.54
C ASP A 90 -7.20 6.51 -15.12
N ALA A 91 -8.00 5.45 -15.02
CA ALA A 91 -8.25 4.79 -13.74
C ALA A 91 -6.98 4.19 -13.11
N GLY A 92 -5.99 3.86 -13.95
CA GLY A 92 -4.69 3.43 -13.49
C GLY A 92 -3.95 4.52 -12.74
N GLU A 93 -4.03 5.79 -13.18
CA GLU A 93 -3.40 6.92 -12.48
C GLU A 93 -3.95 7.05 -11.05
N TYR A 94 -5.26 6.88 -10.90
CA TYR A 94 -5.92 6.87 -9.59
C TYR A 94 -5.43 5.74 -8.69
N ALA A 95 -5.45 4.49 -9.18
CA ALA A 95 -5.03 3.32 -8.40
C ALA A 95 -3.57 3.41 -7.95
N ARG A 96 -2.73 3.89 -8.87
CA ARG A 96 -1.30 4.11 -8.68
C ARG A 96 -1.00 5.20 -7.65
N GLY A 97 -1.68 6.35 -7.73
CA GLY A 97 -1.58 7.42 -6.73
C GLY A 97 -1.98 6.94 -5.33
N LEU A 98 -3.12 6.25 -5.23
CA LEU A 98 -3.64 5.76 -3.95
C LEU A 98 -2.69 4.74 -3.30
N MET A 99 -2.06 3.86 -4.08
CA MET A 99 -1.07 2.91 -3.57
C MET A 99 0.24 3.55 -3.10
N ASN A 100 0.70 4.61 -3.76
CA ASN A 100 1.89 5.36 -3.30
C ASN A 100 1.62 6.05 -1.97
N ASP A 101 0.48 6.72 -1.84
CA ASP A 101 0.10 7.38 -0.59
C ASP A 101 -0.11 6.38 0.54
N ALA A 102 -0.72 5.22 0.26
CA ALA A 102 -0.87 4.14 1.23
C ALA A 102 0.47 3.59 1.72
N LYS A 103 1.42 3.36 0.80
CA LYS A 103 2.79 2.93 1.15
C LYS A 103 3.48 3.98 2.02
N LYS A 104 3.38 5.26 1.66
CA LYS A 104 3.96 6.36 2.41
C LYS A 104 3.38 6.43 3.82
N THR A 105 2.05 6.45 3.96
CA THR A 105 1.38 6.47 5.26
C THR A 105 1.75 5.27 6.12
N ALA A 106 1.74 4.05 5.57
CA ALA A 106 2.10 2.86 6.33
C ALA A 106 3.55 2.94 6.86
N THR A 107 4.47 3.45 6.04
CA THR A 107 5.87 3.67 6.42
C THR A 107 5.98 4.74 7.52
N ASP A 108 5.28 5.86 7.38
CA ASP A 108 5.32 6.96 8.33
C ASP A 108 4.75 6.54 9.70
N ILE A 109 3.62 5.81 9.73
CA ILE A 109 3.05 5.24 10.98
C ILE A 109 4.07 4.35 11.69
N THR A 110 4.75 3.47 10.95
CA THR A 110 5.74 2.54 11.51
C THR A 110 6.97 3.26 12.06
N ARG A 111 7.38 4.38 11.46
CA ARG A 111 8.48 5.21 11.98
C ARG A 111 8.10 5.95 13.26
N SER A 112 6.84 6.39 13.36
CA SER A 112 6.36 7.16 14.51
C SER A 112 5.88 6.31 15.68
N SER A 113 5.60 5.02 15.48
CA SER A 113 5.09 4.13 16.52
C SER A 113 5.53 2.68 16.33
N ALA A 114 5.84 1.99 17.42
CA ALA A 114 6.06 0.54 17.43
C ALA A 114 4.74 -0.27 17.38
N ALA A 115 3.58 0.40 17.33
CA ALA A 115 2.29 -0.25 17.24
C ALA A 115 2.04 -0.85 15.85
N ALA A 116 1.20 -1.88 15.79
CA ALA A 116 0.75 -2.44 14.52
C ALA A 116 0.00 -1.40 13.69
N VAL A 117 0.21 -1.45 12.37
CA VAL A 117 -0.45 -0.54 11.43
C VAL A 117 -1.93 -0.90 11.32
N ASP A 118 -2.81 0.08 11.52
CA ASP A 118 -4.25 -0.06 11.23
C ASP A 118 -4.49 0.21 9.73
N PRO A 119 -4.90 -0.79 8.94
CA PRO A 119 -5.17 -0.62 7.50
C PRO A 119 -6.24 0.43 7.21
N ARG A 120 -7.21 0.63 8.12
CA ARG A 120 -8.27 1.64 7.94
C ARG A 120 -7.71 3.05 8.03
N LYS A 121 -6.74 3.27 8.93
CA LYS A 121 -6.05 4.55 9.06
C LYS A 121 -5.20 4.82 7.81
N VAL A 122 -4.44 3.82 7.36
CA VAL A 122 -3.66 3.90 6.10
C VAL A 122 -4.55 4.31 4.95
N LEU A 123 -5.68 3.62 4.79
CA LEU A 123 -6.60 3.93 3.71
C LEU A 123 -7.16 5.35 3.79
N ARG A 124 -7.60 5.78 4.96
CA ARG A 124 -8.22 7.11 5.12
C ARG A 124 -7.25 8.23 4.75
N GLU A 125 -6.01 8.13 5.21
CA GLU A 125 -4.98 9.12 4.90
C GLU A 125 -4.55 9.06 3.44
N ALA A 126 -4.38 7.86 2.89
CA ALA A 126 -4.06 7.68 1.48
C ALA A 126 -5.15 8.26 0.57
N TYR A 127 -6.41 8.02 0.88
CA TYR A 127 -7.55 8.59 0.15
C TYR A 127 -7.57 10.11 0.22
N ALA A 128 -7.29 10.69 1.40
CA ALA A 128 -7.24 12.14 1.56
C ALA A 128 -6.09 12.77 0.75
N ASN A 129 -4.93 12.11 0.71
CA ASN A 129 -3.76 12.57 -0.06
C ASN A 129 -3.99 12.43 -1.58
N ASN A 130 -4.75 11.43 -2.02
CA ASN A 130 -5.05 11.18 -3.43
C ASN A 130 -6.24 11.99 -3.96
N ALA A 131 -6.77 12.96 -3.20
CA ALA A 131 -7.98 13.71 -3.55
C ALA A 131 -7.89 14.51 -4.87
N GLY A 132 -6.68 14.80 -5.34
CA GLY A 132 -6.44 15.54 -6.59
C GLY A 132 -6.56 14.70 -7.87
N VAL A 133 -6.58 13.36 -7.75
CA VAL A 133 -6.59 12.43 -8.89
C VAL A 133 -8.01 11.98 -9.16
N GLN A 134 -8.48 12.17 -10.39
CA GLN A 134 -9.82 11.76 -10.78
C GLN A 134 -9.83 10.26 -11.08
N GLY A 135 -10.83 9.55 -10.56
CA GLY A 135 -10.97 8.13 -10.82
C GLY A 135 -11.68 7.40 -9.69
N SER A 136 -11.66 6.08 -9.80
CA SER A 136 -12.06 5.18 -8.73
C SER A 136 -11.36 3.84 -8.89
N SER A 137 -11.22 3.12 -7.80
CA SER A 137 -10.65 1.78 -7.76
C SER A 137 -11.36 0.90 -6.72
N THR A 138 -11.13 -0.40 -6.80
CA THR A 138 -11.41 -1.34 -5.70
C THR A 138 -10.11 -1.65 -4.97
N LEU A 139 -10.07 -1.32 -3.68
CA LEU A 139 -8.88 -1.54 -2.85
C LEU A 139 -9.05 -2.73 -1.90
N ARG A 140 -7.96 -3.47 -1.72
CA ARG A 140 -7.73 -4.40 -0.60
C ARG A 140 -6.41 -4.09 0.10
N LEU A 141 -6.44 -3.97 1.43
CA LEU A 141 -5.27 -3.82 2.29
C LEU A 141 -5.23 -4.97 3.30
N ALA A 142 -4.04 -5.50 3.56
CA ALA A 142 -3.78 -6.46 4.62
C ALA A 142 -2.53 -6.05 5.40
N SER A 143 -2.58 -6.16 6.72
CA SER A 143 -1.45 -5.89 7.62
C SER A 143 -1.35 -7.00 8.66
N SER A 144 -0.13 -7.44 8.97
CA SER A 144 0.09 -8.37 10.09
C SER A 144 0.36 -7.58 11.37
N ALA A 145 -0.48 -7.81 12.38
CA ALA A 145 -0.26 -7.32 13.73
C ALA A 145 0.33 -8.45 14.57
N SER A 146 1.52 -8.24 15.13
CA SER A 146 2.05 -9.13 16.16
C SER A 146 1.81 -8.50 17.52
N THR A 147 0.86 -9.02 18.27
CA THR A 147 0.66 -8.65 19.67
C THR A 147 1.59 -9.46 20.55
N ARG A 148 2.42 -8.78 21.34
CA ARG A 148 3.24 -9.42 22.36
C ARG A 148 2.30 -9.94 23.46
N SER A 149 2.14 -11.26 23.59
CA SER A 149 1.43 -11.81 24.74
C SER A 149 2.30 -11.59 25.97
N VAL A 150 1.94 -10.62 26.81
CA VAL A 150 2.44 -10.57 28.19
C VAL A 150 1.82 -11.74 28.94
N GLY A 151 2.57 -12.84 29.07
CA GLY A 151 2.17 -13.97 29.91
C GLY A 151 2.08 -13.53 31.38
N PRO A 152 1.21 -14.15 32.20
CA PRO A 152 1.11 -13.81 33.61
C PRO A 152 2.42 -14.15 34.31
N TYR A 153 3.12 -13.13 34.80
CA TYR A 153 4.21 -13.30 35.76
C TYR A 153 3.58 -13.71 37.09
N THR A 154 3.82 -14.93 37.55
CA THR A 154 3.63 -15.31 38.95
C THR A 154 5.01 -15.34 39.63
N PRO A 155 5.22 -14.60 40.73
CA PRO A 155 6.48 -14.57 41.48
C PRO A 155 6.83 -15.90 42.15
#